data_AF-A0A3B9M1I3-F1
#
_entry.id   AF-A0A3B9M1I3-F1
#
_cell.length_a   1.000
_cell.length_b   1.000
_cell.length_c   1.000
_cell.angle_alpha   90.00
_cell.angle_beta   90.00
_cell.angle_gamma   90.00
#
_symmetry.space_group_name_H-M   'P 1'
#
loop_
_entity.id
_entity.type
_entity.pdbx_description
1 polymer ?
#
loop_
_entity_poly.entity_id
_entity_poly.type
_entity_poly.pdbx_seq_one_letter_code
_entity_poly.pdbx_strand_id
1 'polypeptide(L)' 'MKKAELTLPEIALIGGTRGLLGAGIALLLVDKLDQRERKAIGWTLFLVGAISTIPLVLEVLGKRR' A
#
# COMPACT_ATOMS: atom_id res chain seq x y z
N MET A 1 13.24 -16.31 -13.43
CA MET A 1 12.89 -15.30 -12.41
C MET A 1 13.89 -15.39 -11.27
N LYS A 2 14.50 -14.28 -10.84
CA LYS A 2 15.36 -14.27 -9.66
C LYS A 2 14.48 -14.25 -8.42
N LYS A 3 14.78 -15.10 -7.42
CA LYS A 3 14.07 -15.14 -6.13
C LYS A 3 14.91 -14.38 -5.11
N ALA A 4 14.26 -13.54 -4.32
CA ALA A 4 14.87 -12.91 -3.14
C ALA A 4 14.12 -13.46 -1.92
N GLU A 5 14.86 -14.08 -1.01
CA GLU A 5 14.31 -14.54 0.27
C GLU A 5 14.29 -13.33 1.21
N LEU A 6 13.09 -12.95 1.64
CA LEU A 6 12.86 -11.86 2.57
C LEU A 6 12.12 -12.41 3.79
N THR A 7 12.57 -11.99 4.96
CA THR A 7 11.88 -12.27 6.21
C THR A 7 10.60 -11.44 6.33
N LEU A 8 9.65 -11.88 7.16
CA LEU A 8 8.41 -11.13 7.39
C LEU A 8 8.64 -9.69 7.90
N PRO A 9 9.56 -9.43 8.85
CA PRO A 9 9.88 -8.06 9.25
C PRO A 9 10.39 -7.19 8.10
N GLU A 10 11.21 -7.74 7.20
CA GLU A 10 11.69 -7.00 6.02
C GLU A 10 10.55 -6.66 5.06
N ILE A 11 9.64 -7.61 4.80
CA ILE A 11 8.44 -7.37 3.99
C ILE A 11 7.58 -6.27 4.64
N ALA A 12 7.39 -6.32 5.95
CA ALA A 12 6.63 -5.32 6.69
C ALA A 12 7.28 -3.93 6.62
N LEU A 13 8.61 -3.84 6.77
CA LEU A 13 9.38 -2.60 6.63
C LEU A 13 9.26 -1.99 5.22
N ILE A 14 9.40 -2.83 4.19
CA ILE A 14 9.25 -2.41 2.80
C ILE A 14 7.82 -1.94 2.52
N GLY A 15 6.82 -2.69 2.99
CA GLY A 15 5.41 -2.33 2.85
C GLY A 15 5.08 -1.00 3.57
N GLY A 16 5.56 -0.85 4.81
CA GLY A 16 5.34 0.34 5.62
C GLY A 16 5.97 1.58 5.01
N THR A 17 7.23 1.51 4.57
CA THR A 17 7.91 2.66 3.92
C THR A 17 7.22 3.08 2.62
N ARG A 18 6.72 2.14 1.82
CA ARG A 18 5.91 2.44 0.62
C ARG A 18 4.59 3.12 0.98
N GLY A 19 3.92 2.65 2.03
CA GLY A 19 2.69 3.26 2.53
C GLY A 19 2.91 4.70 3.01
N LEU A 20 3.96 4.93 3.80
CA LEU A 20 4.35 6.27 4.28
C LEU A 20 4.69 7.21 3.13
N LEU A 21 5.44 6.73 2.12
CA LEU A 21 5.75 7.51 0.93
C LEU A 21 4.49 7.91 0.17
N GLY A 22 3.58 6.97 -0.07
CA GLY A 22 2.29 7.24 -0.73
C GLY A 22 1.43 8.24 0.04
N ALA A 23 1.36 8.10 1.36
CA ALA A 23 0.66 9.05 2.22
C ALA A 23 1.28 10.45 2.18
N GLY A 24 2.61 10.55 2.23
CA GLY A 24 3.32 11.83 2.10
C GLY A 24 3.05 12.53 0.77
N ILE A 25 3.10 11.79 -0.35
CA ILE A 25 2.76 12.33 -1.67
C ILE A 25 1.30 12.81 -1.71
N ALA A 26 0.38 12.02 -1.15
CA ALA A 26 -1.03 12.41 -1.09
C ALA A 26 -1.24 13.70 -0.29
N LEU A 27 -0.54 13.88 0.84
CA LEU A 27 -0.58 15.09 1.66
C LEU A 27 -0.03 16.31 0.91
N LEU A 28 1.06 16.16 0.14
CA LEU A 28 1.64 17.28 -0.63
C LEU A 28 0.78 17.71 -1.84
N LEU A 29 -0.02 16.80 -2.39
CA LEU A 29 -0.85 17.06 -3.56
C LEU A 29 -2.31 17.41 -3.22
N VAL A 30 -2.71 17.27 -1.95
CA VAL A 30 -4.12 17.38 -1.53
C VAL A 30 -4.71 18.76 -1.82
N ASP A 31 -3.92 19.82 -1.70
CA ASP A 31 -4.37 21.20 -1.89
C ASP A 31 -4.62 21.56 -3.36
N LYS A 32 -4.15 20.71 -4.30
CA LYS A 32 -4.34 20.91 -5.74
C LYS A 32 -5.59 20.20 -6.28
N LEU A 33 -6.31 19.45 -5.44
CA LEU A 33 -7.46 18.64 -5.84
C LEU A 33 -8.75 19.22 -5.24
N ASP A 34 -9.79 19.32 -6.05
CA ASP A 34 -11.10 19.73 -5.55
C ASP A 34 -11.73 18.62 -4.68
N GLN A 35 -12.69 18.96 -3.82
CA GLN A 35 -13.21 18.05 -2.80
C GLN A 35 -13.79 16.74 -3.39
N ARG A 36 -14.41 16.83 -4.57
CA ARG A 36 -14.95 15.66 -5.28
C ARG A 36 -13.84 14.76 -5.84
N GLU A 37 -12.83 15.35 -6.48
CA GLU A 37 -11.69 14.62 -7.06
C GLU A 37 -10.87 13.94 -5.97
N ARG A 38 -10.57 14.65 -4.89
CA ARG A 38 -9.87 14.07 -3.73
C ARG A 38 -10.57 12.83 -3.20
N LYS A 39 -11.91 12.89 -3.08
CA LYS A 39 -12.70 11.75 -2.59
C LYS A 39 -12.67 10.59 -3.60
N ALA A 40 -12.83 10.87 -4.89
CA ALA A 40 -12.82 9.84 -5.93
C ALA A 40 -11.44 9.15 -6.07
N ILE A 41 -10.36 9.93 -6.13
CA ILE A 41 -8.99 9.44 -6.21
C ILE A 41 -8.62 8.69 -4.94
N GLY A 42 -8.93 9.26 -3.77
CA GLY A 42 -8.66 8.63 -2.48
C GLY A 42 -9.34 7.26 -2.35
N TRP A 43 -10.62 7.14 -2.71
CA TRP A 43 -11.32 5.86 -2.70
C TRP A 43 -10.78 4.86 -3.72
N THR A 44 -10.44 5.32 -4.92
CA THR A 44 -9.84 4.48 -5.95
C THR A 44 -8.50 3.91 -5.49
N LEU A 45 -7.60 4.77 -5.01
CA LEU A 45 -6.28 4.36 -4.51
C LEU A 45 -6.39 3.45 -3.29
N PHE A 46 -7.32 3.73 -2.38
CA PHE A 46 -7.58 2.89 -1.21
C PHE A 46 -8.03 1.49 -1.63
N LEU A 47 -9.02 1.37 -2.53
CA LEU A 47 -9.51 0.08 -3.00
C LEU A 47 -8.44 -0.70 -3.76
N VAL A 48 -7.69 -0.05 -4.66
CA VAL A 48 -6.58 -0.68 -5.38
C VAL A 48 -5.50 -1.17 -4.41
N GLY A 49 -5.15 -0.36 -3.41
CA GLY A 49 -4.21 -0.73 -2.36
C GLY A 49 -4.70 -1.91 -1.53
N ALA A 50 -5.97 -1.90 -1.12
CA ALA A 50 -6.58 -2.98 -0.34
C ALA A 50 -6.63 -4.29 -1.12
N ILE A 51 -7.09 -4.26 -2.38
CA ILE A 51 -7.21 -5.46 -3.24
C ILE A 51 -5.83 -6.06 -3.57
N SER A 52 -4.79 -5.23 -3.71
CA SER A 52 -3.43 -5.72 -3.99
C SER A 52 -2.69 -6.18 -2.73
N THR A 53 -2.89 -5.51 -1.59
CA THR A 53 -2.07 -5.72 -0.39
C THR A 53 -2.68 -6.72 0.58
N ILE A 54 -4.00 -6.70 0.78
CA ILE A 54 -4.66 -7.59 1.75
C ILE A 54 -4.44 -9.07 1.40
N PRO A 55 -4.66 -9.53 0.16
CA PRO A 55 -4.42 -10.94 -0.18
C PRO A 55 -2.96 -11.34 0.00
N LEU A 56 -2.03 -10.44 -0.34
CA LEU A 56 -0.58 -10.70 -0.19
C LEU A 56 -0.19 -10.88 1.27
N VAL A 57 -0.72 -10.04 2.16
CA VAL A 57 -0.51 -10.17 3.61
C VAL A 57 -1.13 -11.47 4.14
N LEU A 58 -2.34 -11.82 3.68
CA LEU A 58 -3.00 -13.08 4.07
C LEU A 58 -2.21 -14.31 3.59
N GLU A 59 -1.64 -14.28 2.37
CA GLU A 59 -0.81 -15.36 1.86
C GLU A 59 0.47 -15.53 2.71
N VAL A 60 1.15 -14.42 3.01
CA VAL A 60 2.37 -14.43 3.81
C VAL A 60 2.11 -14.92 5.25
N LEU A 61 0.96 -14.58 5.83
CA LEU A 61 0.57 -15.07 7.16
C LEU A 61 0.04 -16.52 7.12
N GLY A 62 -0.65 -16.92 6.05
CA GLY A 62 -1.21 -18.26 5.86
C GLY A 62 -0.16 -19.34 5.62
N LYS A 63 0.96 -19.00 4.93
CA LYS A 63 2.13 -19.89 4.74
C LYS A 63 2.85 -20.28 6.04
N ARG A 64 2.46 -19.71 7.19
CA ARG A 64 2.99 -20.07 8.52
C ARG A 64 2.27 -21.24 9.21
N ARG A 65 1.19 -21.79 8.63
CA ARG A 65 0.56 -23.02 9.16
C ARG A 65 1.11 -24.27 8.50
#